data_AF-A0A171A604-F1
#
_entry.id   AF-A0A171A604-F1
#
_cell.length_a   1.000
_cell.length_b   1.000
_cell.length_c   1.000
_cell.angle_alpha   90.00
_cell.angle_beta   90.00
_cell.angle_gamma   90.00
#
_symmetry.space_group_name_H-M   'P 1'
#
loop_
_entity.id
_entity.type
_entity.pdbx_description
1 polymer ?
#
loop_
_entity_poly.entity_id
_entity_poly.type
_entity_poly.pdbx_seq_one_letter_code
_entity_poly.pdbx_strand_id
1 'polypeptide(L)'
;MTLRIDETRSVGTTLSKNISLSKSAISAAVGWDVTKSRSITVSGSKEVPSGKYGTLKAYVKYSGKKFDVEGVPALSNKWVTFQKNKTAHRPIGVCFKYSQR
;
A
#
# COMPACT_ATOMS: atom_id res chain seq x y z
N MET A 1 33.09 2.60 1.93
CA MET A 1 32.09 3.39 2.70
C MET A 1 30.79 2.62 2.72
N THR A 2 30.04 2.60 3.82
CA THR A 2 28.77 1.85 3.91
C THR A 2 27.60 2.83 4.01
N LEU A 3 26.64 2.71 3.11
CA LEU A 3 25.36 3.40 3.22
C LEU A 3 24.43 2.59 4.10
N ARG A 4 23.78 3.25 5.05
CA ARG A 4 22.77 2.68 5.94
C ARG A 4 21.50 3.52 5.92
N ILE A 5 20.36 2.87 5.99
CA ILE A 5 19.05 3.47 6.21
C ILE A 5 18.44 2.72 7.38
N ASP A 6 18.08 3.47 8.42
CA ASP A 6 17.44 2.96 9.63
C ASP A 6 16.35 3.96 10.02
N GLU A 7 15.15 3.79 9.48
CA GLU A 7 14.01 4.69 9.68
C GLU A 7 12.73 3.91 9.94
N THR A 8 11.86 4.44 10.80
CA THR A 8 10.49 3.94 10.93
C THR A 8 9.52 4.90 10.25
N ARG A 9 8.67 4.40 9.36
CA ARG A 9 7.69 5.20 8.64
C ARG A 9 6.28 4.73 8.98
N SER A 10 5.39 5.68 9.28
CA SER A 10 3.96 5.41 9.43
C SER A 10 3.31 5.54 8.05
N VAL A 11 2.78 4.43 7.52
CA VAL A 11 2.25 4.38 6.15
C VAL A 11 0.84 3.81 6.16
N GLY A 12 -0.08 4.50 5.47
CA GLY A 12 -1.49 4.14 5.38
C GLY A 12 -1.81 3.16 4.25
N THR A 13 -3.04 2.65 4.26
CA THR A 13 -3.62 1.93 3.12
C THR A 13 -3.99 2.92 2.01
N THR A 14 -3.74 2.58 0.75
CA THR A 14 -4.13 3.38 -0.42
C THR A 14 -5.35 2.77 -1.10
N LEU A 15 -6.39 3.58 -1.32
CA LEU A 15 -7.64 3.14 -1.95
C LEU A 15 -7.78 3.69 -3.37
N SER A 16 -8.50 2.98 -4.25
CA SER A 16 -8.93 3.54 -5.53
C SER A 16 -9.75 4.82 -5.35
N LYS A 17 -9.64 5.75 -6.31
CA LYS A 17 -10.44 6.98 -6.32
C LYS A 17 -11.94 6.65 -6.45
N ASN A 18 -12.77 7.48 -5.81
CA ASN A 18 -14.23 7.45 -5.90
C ASN A 18 -14.84 6.09 -5.57
N ILE A 19 -14.72 5.65 -4.31
CA ILE A 19 -15.44 4.49 -3.79
C ILE A 19 -16.66 5.02 -3.02
N SER A 20 -17.86 4.60 -3.40
CA SER A 20 -19.13 5.06 -2.81
C SER A 20 -19.50 4.36 -1.49
N LEU A 21 -18.56 3.65 -0.87
CA LEU A 21 -18.73 2.91 0.39
C LEU A 21 -18.02 3.58 1.54
N SER A 22 -18.54 3.39 2.76
CA SER A 22 -17.83 3.76 3.98
C SER A 22 -16.54 2.97 4.14
N LYS A 23 -15.53 3.56 4.79
CA LYS A 23 -14.25 2.88 5.06
C LYS A 23 -14.43 1.61 5.91
N SER A 24 -15.48 1.56 6.74
CA SER A 24 -15.85 0.38 7.54
C SER A 24 -16.30 -0.78 6.65
N ALA A 25 -17.18 -0.53 5.67
CA ALA A 25 -17.62 -1.54 4.72
C ALA A 25 -16.45 -2.04 3.85
N ILE A 26 -15.58 -1.13 3.40
CA ILE A 26 -14.36 -1.50 2.67
C ILE A 26 -13.48 -2.38 3.55
N SER A 27 -13.27 -2.03 4.83
CA SER A 27 -12.43 -2.82 5.75
C SER A 27 -12.95 -4.24 5.94
N ALA A 28 -14.28 -4.41 6.05
CA ALA A 28 -14.93 -5.72 6.12
C ALA A 28 -14.71 -6.53 4.83
N ALA A 29 -14.85 -5.90 3.66
CA ALA A 29 -14.67 -6.58 2.37
C ALA A 29 -13.21 -7.00 2.13
N VAL A 30 -12.25 -6.16 2.52
CA VAL A 30 -10.84 -6.46 2.28
C VAL A 30 -10.25 -7.39 3.33
N GLY A 31 -10.80 -7.39 4.56
CA GLY A 31 -10.34 -8.21 5.69
C GLY A 31 -9.25 -7.53 6.53
N TRP A 32 -9.11 -6.22 6.42
CA TRP A 32 -8.21 -5.41 7.25
C TRP A 32 -8.73 -3.98 7.37
N ASP A 33 -8.33 -3.30 8.44
CA ASP A 33 -8.69 -1.90 8.66
C ASP A 33 -7.95 -0.99 7.66
N VAL A 34 -8.69 -0.36 6.74
CA VAL A 34 -8.14 0.55 5.72
C VAL A 34 -7.89 1.96 6.25
N THR A 35 -8.34 2.28 7.46
CA THR A 35 -8.17 3.60 8.09
C THR A 35 -6.88 3.68 8.88
N LYS A 36 -6.38 2.54 9.36
CA LYS A 36 -5.17 2.47 10.18
C LYS A 36 -3.91 2.55 9.33
N SER A 37 -2.97 3.37 9.80
CA SER A 37 -1.59 3.33 9.35
C SER A 37 -0.83 2.20 10.04
N ARG A 38 0.25 1.75 9.40
CA ARG A 38 1.16 0.74 9.91
C ARG A 38 2.56 1.31 9.96
N SER A 39 3.26 1.07 11.07
CA SER A 39 4.69 1.35 11.17
C SER A 39 5.45 0.30 10.37
N ILE A 40 6.26 0.76 9.42
CA ILE A 40 7.19 -0.07 8.67
C ILE A 40 8.59 0.34 9.05
N THR A 41 9.35 -0.61 9.61
CA THR A 41 10.77 -0.44 9.86
C THR A 41 11.54 -0.64 8.56
N VAL A 42 12.34 0.36 8.22
CA VAL A 42 13.18 0.42 7.03
C VAL A 42 14.62 0.33 7.48
N SER A 43 15.17 -0.88 7.48
CA SER A 43 16.57 -1.14 7.81
C SER A 43 17.29 -1.76 6.61
N GLY A 44 18.36 -1.14 6.14
CA GLY A 44 19.13 -1.67 5.01
C GLY A 44 20.52 -1.08 4.94
N SER A 45 21.49 -1.90 4.54
CA SER A 45 22.88 -1.47 4.37
C SER A 45 23.46 -1.95 3.05
N LYS A 46 24.28 -1.11 2.42
CA LYS A 46 25.02 -1.49 1.21
C LYS A 46 26.41 -0.86 1.21
N GLU A 47 27.41 -1.66 0.85
CA GLU A 47 28.76 -1.20 0.66
C GLU A 47 28.91 -0.47 -0.68
N VAL A 48 29.55 0.69 -0.65
CA VAL A 48 29.90 1.50 -1.81
C VAL A 48 31.38 1.30 -2.12
N PRO A 49 31.72 0.85 -3.35
CA PRO A 49 33.12 0.71 -3.77
C PRO A 49 33.91 2.01 -3.63
N SER A 50 35.21 1.90 -3.37
CA SER A 50 36.11 3.05 -3.26
C SER A 50 36.12 3.87 -4.56
N GLY A 51 36.15 5.21 -4.43
CA GLY A 51 36.15 6.13 -5.57
C GLY A 51 34.79 6.32 -6.27
N LYS A 52 33.71 5.73 -5.75
CA LYS A 52 32.35 5.85 -6.31
C LYS A 52 31.39 6.50 -5.34
N TYR A 53 30.28 7.01 -5.87
CA TYR A 53 29.15 7.44 -5.06
C TYR A 53 27.96 6.51 -5.26
N GLY A 54 27.33 6.14 -4.14
CA GLY A 54 26.17 5.27 -4.10
C GLY A 54 24.93 6.02 -3.62
N THR A 55 23.75 5.54 -4.03
CA THR A 55 22.47 5.97 -3.48
C THR A 55 21.65 4.75 -3.14
N LEU A 56 21.22 4.66 -1.88
CA LEU A 56 20.28 3.65 -1.41
C LEU A 56 18.91 4.31 -1.22
N LYS A 57 17.85 3.79 -1.83
CA LYS A 57 16.47 4.27 -1.67
C LYS A 57 15.55 3.15 -1.23
N ALA A 58 14.72 3.42 -0.23
CA ALA A 58 13.70 2.51 0.25
C ALA A 58 12.31 2.92 -0.22
N TYR A 59 11.61 2.00 -0.86
CA TYR A 59 10.24 2.17 -1.37
C TYR A 59 9.29 1.26 -0.60
N VAL A 60 8.15 1.79 -0.18
CA VAL A 60 7.12 0.98 0.48
C VAL A 60 6.50 0.02 -0.54
N LYS A 61 6.45 -1.25 -0.18
CA LYS A 61 5.77 -2.29 -0.95
C LYS A 61 4.35 -2.44 -0.44
N TYR A 62 3.39 -2.50 -1.37
CA TYR A 62 1.98 -2.69 -1.07
C TYR A 62 1.47 -4.01 -1.64
N SER A 63 0.53 -4.63 -0.94
CA SER A 63 -0.30 -5.74 -1.43
C SER A 63 -1.69 -5.22 -1.74
N GLY A 64 -2.16 -5.45 -2.97
CA GLY A 64 -3.47 -5.01 -3.45
C GLY A 64 -4.50 -6.13 -3.41
N LYS A 65 -5.73 -5.81 -3.01
CA LYS A 65 -6.92 -6.67 -3.22
C LYS A 65 -7.95 -5.93 -4.04
N LYS A 66 -8.47 -6.59 -5.07
CA LYS A 66 -9.56 -6.09 -5.89
C LYS A 66 -10.90 -6.49 -5.30
N PHE A 67 -11.89 -5.63 -5.46
CA PHE A 67 -13.26 -5.86 -5.05
C PHE A 67 -14.22 -5.03 -5.91
N ASP A 68 -15.44 -5.52 -6.00
CA ASP A 68 -16.56 -4.83 -6.64
C ASP A 68 -17.51 -4.32 -5.54
N VAL A 69 -18.17 -3.21 -5.83
CA VAL A 69 -19.19 -2.61 -4.96
C VAL A 69 -20.54 -3.04 -5.47
N GLU A 70 -21.19 -3.93 -4.72
CA GLU A 70 -22.51 -4.43 -5.01
C GLU A 70 -23.51 -3.95 -3.96
N GLY A 71 -24.77 -3.81 -4.37
CA GLY A 71 -25.85 -3.47 -3.47
C GLY A 71 -27.20 -3.70 -4.12
N VAL A 72 -28.25 -3.53 -3.32
CA VAL A 72 -29.64 -3.68 -3.78
C VAL A 72 -30.21 -2.27 -4.00
N PRO A 73 -30.59 -1.91 -5.24
CA PRO A 73 -31.23 -0.61 -5.51
C PRO A 73 -32.56 -0.51 -4.75
N ALA A 74 -32.92 0.67 -4.28
CA ALA A 74 -34.14 0.89 -3.48
C ALA A 74 -35.46 0.42 -4.15
N LEU A 75 -35.46 0.23 -5.48
CA LEU A 75 -36.62 -0.17 -6.28
C LEU A 75 -36.49 -1.59 -6.87
N SER A 76 -35.51 -2.38 -6.44
CA SER A 76 -35.23 -3.70 -7.00
C SER A 76 -34.84 -4.68 -5.90
N ASN A 77 -35.27 -5.92 -5.98
CA ASN A 77 -34.83 -6.99 -5.06
C ASN A 77 -33.60 -7.75 -5.58
N LYS A 78 -32.91 -7.21 -6.59
CA LYS A 78 -31.72 -7.83 -7.19
C LYS A 78 -30.45 -7.08 -6.80
N TRP A 79 -29.42 -7.84 -6.46
CA TRP A 79 -28.06 -7.33 -6.32
C TRP A 79 -27.57 -6.81 -7.67
N VAL A 80 -27.03 -5.59 -7.66
CA VAL A 80 -26.38 -4.99 -8.82
C VAL A 80 -25.01 -4.47 -8.43
N THR A 81 -24.06 -4.54 -9.37
CA THR A 81 -22.73 -3.96 -9.20
C THR A 81 -22.75 -2.48 -9.57
N PHE A 82 -22.54 -1.61 -8.59
CA PHE A 82 -22.46 -0.15 -8.78
C PHE A 82 -21.08 0.31 -9.22
N GLN A 83 -20.02 -0.35 -8.74
CA GLN A 83 -18.64 -0.01 -9.11
C GLN A 83 -17.81 -1.28 -9.28
N LYS A 84 -17.06 -1.38 -10.38
CA LYS A 84 -16.21 -2.53 -10.69
C LYS A 84 -14.72 -2.20 -10.51
N ASN A 85 -13.91 -3.21 -10.26
CA ASN A 85 -12.45 -3.16 -10.23
C ASN A 85 -11.86 -2.14 -9.25
N LYS A 86 -12.50 -1.93 -8.10
CA LYS A 86 -11.92 -1.11 -7.03
C LYS A 86 -10.81 -1.90 -6.34
N THR A 87 -9.80 -1.20 -5.86
CA THR A 87 -8.61 -1.82 -5.27
C THR A 87 -8.24 -1.12 -3.97
N ALA A 88 -7.87 -1.92 -2.97
CA ALA A 88 -7.26 -1.45 -1.73
C ALA A 88 -5.83 -2.01 -1.63
N HIS A 89 -4.87 -1.14 -1.32
CA HIS A 89 -3.45 -1.46 -1.24
C HIS A 89 -2.97 -1.30 0.20
N ARG A 90 -2.67 -2.41 0.87
CA ARG A 90 -2.12 -2.41 2.23
C ARG A 90 -0.59 -2.42 2.17
N PRO A 91 0.10 -1.59 2.98
CA PRO A 91 1.55 -1.69 3.10
C PRO A 91 1.97 -3.02 3.72
N ILE A 92 2.96 -3.69 3.11
CA ILE A 92 3.46 -5.01 3.53
C ILE A 92 4.97 -5.03 3.81
N GLY A 93 5.72 -3.98 3.48
CA GLY A 93 7.16 -3.92 3.76
C GLY A 93 7.86 -2.87 2.90
N VAL A 94 9.16 -3.05 2.69
CA VAL A 94 9.98 -2.16 1.84
C VAL A 94 10.78 -2.94 0.80
N CYS A 95 11.08 -2.27 -0.31
CA CYS A 95 11.99 -2.71 -1.34
C CYS A 95 13.12 -1.68 -1.47
N PHE A 96 14.36 -2.14 -1.53
CA PHE A 96 15.53 -1.29 -1.66
C PHE A 96 16.02 -1.25 -3.10
N LYS A 97 16.25 -0.05 -3.62
CA LYS A 97 16.94 0.17 -4.89
C LYS A 97 18.30 0.81 -4.61
N TYR A 98 19.35 0.14 -5.05
CA TYR A 98 20.71 0.65 -5.02
C TYR A 98 21.14 1.09 -6.42
N SER A 99 21.75 2.26 -6.52
CA SER A 99 22.40 2.75 -7.74
C SER A 99 23.76 3.34 -7.40
N GLN A 100 24.72 3.18 -8.29
CA GLN A 100 26.08 3.70 -8.14
C GLN A 100 26.54 4.35 -9.44
N ARG A 101 27.43 5.34 -9.32
CA ARG A 101 28.16 5.95 -10.44
C ARG A 101 29.63 6.08 -10.06
#